data_AF-A0A662V9V6-F1
#
_entry.id   AF-A0A662V9V6-F1
#
_cell.length_a   1.000
_cell.length_b   1.000
_cell.length_c   1.000
_cell.angle_alpha   90.00
_cell.angle_beta   90.00
_cell.angle_gamma   90.00
#
_symmetry.space_group_name_H-M   'P 1'
#
loop_
_entity.id
_entity.type
_entity.pdbx_description
1 polymer ?
#
loop_
_entity_poly.entity_id
_entity_poly.type
_entity_poly.pdbx_seq_one_letter_code
_entity_poly.pdbx_strand_id
1 'polypeptide(L)'
;MIGISDLGEAEIVFSTLAGTLIDYSPSSESLEASYTLEYFEEAAKISRLADTVAIYFGPDVPCKLEMELTSGARLIMYVAPRAE
;
A
#
# COMPACT_ATOMS: atom_id res chain seq x y z
N MET A 1 0.58 -3.55 -8.29
CA MET A 1 0.64 -4.41 -7.09
C MET A 1 0.39 -5.83 -7.54
N ILE A 2 1.25 -6.76 -7.15
CA ILE A 2 1.16 -8.16 -7.58
C ILE A 2 1.04 -9.04 -6.33
N GLY A 3 0.07 -9.96 -6.32
CA GLY A 3 -0.09 -11.00 -5.31
C GLY A 3 0.11 -12.37 -5.93
N ILE A 4 0.96 -13.19 -5.32
CA ILE A 4 1.31 -14.53 -5.82
C ILE A 4 0.96 -15.56 -4.74
N SER A 5 0.34 -16.67 -5.15
CA SER A 5 -0.01 -17.81 -4.32
C SER A 5 0.13 -19.12 -5.10
N ASP A 6 -0.03 -20.25 -4.43
CA ASP A 6 -0.05 -21.57 -5.08
C ASP A 6 -1.19 -21.73 -6.10
N LEU A 7 -2.28 -20.97 -5.93
CA LEU A 7 -3.44 -21.01 -6.82
C LEU A 7 -3.28 -20.12 -8.06
N GLY A 8 -2.31 -19.20 -8.06
CA GLY A 8 -2.04 -18.28 -9.17
C GLY A 8 -1.64 -16.88 -8.72
N GLU A 9 -1.68 -15.97 -9.70
CA GLU A 9 -1.25 -14.59 -9.59
C GLU A 9 -2.41 -13.62 -9.84
N ALA A 10 -2.41 -12.49 -9.12
CA ALA A 10 -3.31 -11.37 -9.34
C ALA A 10 -2.51 -10.06 -9.43
N GLU A 11 -2.79 -9.27 -10.45
CA GLU A 11 -2.18 -7.95 -10.65
C GLU A 11 -3.25 -6.85 -10.57
N ILE A 12 -2.93 -5.79 -9.84
CA ILE A 12 -3.74 -4.56 -9.75
C ILE A 12 -2.88 -3.39 -10.24
N VAL A 13 -3.38 -2.69 -11.27
CA VAL A 13 -2.77 -1.51 -11.88
C VAL A 13 -3.54 -0.25 -11.48
N PHE A 14 -2.85 0.70 -10.87
CA PHE A 14 -3.41 1.99 -10.45
C PHE A 14 -3.01 3.08 -11.43
N SER A 15 -3.90 4.04 -11.68
CA SER A 15 -3.66 5.16 -12.57
C SER A 15 -4.49 6.37 -12.16
N THR A 16 -3.86 7.54 -12.16
CA THR A 16 -4.55 8.83 -11.97
C THR A 16 -5.51 9.13 -13.13
N LEU A 17 -5.19 8.69 -14.35
CA LEU A 17 -6.05 8.85 -15.53
C LEU A 17 -7.33 8.03 -15.43
N ALA A 18 -7.25 6.84 -14.85
CA ALA A 18 -8.40 5.96 -14.63
C ALA A 18 -9.21 6.35 -13.38
N GLY A 19 -8.75 7.33 -12.60
CA GLY A 19 -9.35 7.72 -11.32
C GLY A 19 -9.20 6.67 -10.21
N THR A 20 -8.39 5.63 -10.41
CA THR A 20 -8.12 4.59 -9.39
C THR A 20 -7.04 5.03 -8.40
N LEU A 21 -6.39 6.17 -8.65
CA LEU A 21 -5.37 6.77 -7.80
C LEU A 21 -5.61 8.28 -7.67
N ILE A 22 -5.52 8.79 -6.44
CA ILE A 22 -5.72 10.21 -6.14
C ILE A 22 -4.48 11.02 -6.55
N ASP A 23 -3.30 10.55 -6.16
CA ASP A 23 -2.02 11.20 -6.45
C ASP A 23 -0.90 10.16 -6.57
N TYR A 24 0.17 10.51 -7.29
CA TYR A 24 1.33 9.66 -7.52
C TYR A 24 2.61 10.47 -7.56
N SER A 25 3.54 10.16 -6.64
CA SER A 25 4.86 10.80 -6.55
C SER A 25 5.97 9.75 -6.75
N PRO A 26 6.30 9.40 -8.01
CA PRO A 26 7.32 8.40 -8.29
C PRO A 26 8.73 8.91 -8.01
N SER A 27 9.62 7.99 -7.63
CA SER A 27 11.08 8.19 -7.73
C SER A 27 11.54 8.20 -9.19
N SER A 28 12.78 8.66 -9.40
CA SER A 28 13.43 8.59 -10.72
C SER A 28 13.70 7.17 -11.21
N GLU A 29 13.75 6.21 -10.29
CA GLU A 29 13.99 4.78 -10.55
C GLU A 29 12.74 3.95 -10.26
N SER A 30 12.60 2.80 -10.91
CA SER A 30 11.55 1.82 -10.61
C SER A 30 11.81 1.18 -9.25
N LEU A 31 10.79 1.17 -8.39
CA LEU A 31 10.88 0.58 -7.06
C LEU A 31 10.00 -0.65 -6.96
N GLU A 32 10.55 -1.71 -6.37
CA GLU A 32 9.85 -2.94 -6.06
C GLU A 32 10.17 -3.35 -4.62
N ALA A 33 9.16 -3.86 -3.91
CA ALA A 33 9.30 -4.38 -2.56
C ALA A 33 8.21 -5.42 -2.29
N SER A 34 8.59 -6.51 -1.63
CA SER A 34 7.70 -7.63 -1.32
C SER A 34 7.33 -7.63 0.16
N TYR A 35 6.07 -7.91 0.47
CA TYR A 35 5.57 -7.91 1.85
C TYR A 35 4.67 -9.13 2.11
N THR A 36 4.63 -9.57 3.36
CA THR A 36 3.68 -10.58 3.82
C THR A 36 2.28 -9.96 3.91
N LEU A 37 1.32 -10.53 3.18
CA LEU A 37 -0.02 -9.94 3.00
C LEU A 37 -0.81 -9.86 4.31
N GLU A 38 -0.61 -10.83 5.21
CA GLU A 38 -1.29 -10.93 6.50
C GLU A 38 -1.10 -9.67 7.37
N TYR A 39 0.02 -8.97 7.23
CA TYR A 39 0.28 -7.72 7.95
C TYR A 39 -0.57 -6.54 7.46
N PHE A 40 -1.22 -6.67 6.30
CA PHE A 40 -2.11 -5.64 5.74
C PHE A 40 -3.58 -5.92 5.99
N GLU A 41 -3.95 -7.08 6.54
CA GLU A 41 -5.36 -7.45 6.71
C GLU A 41 -6.14 -6.47 7.60
N GLU A 42 -5.55 -6.06 8.73
CA GLU A 42 -6.21 -5.10 9.64
C GLU A 42 -6.28 -3.70 9.01
N ALA A 43 -5.24 -3.26 8.31
CA ALA A 43 -5.28 -2.00 7.57
C ALA A 43 -6.34 -2.02 6.46
N ALA A 44 -6.53 -3.14 5.77
CA ALA A 44 -7.58 -3.29 4.77
C ALA A 44 -9.00 -3.26 5.38
N LYS A 45 -9.16 -3.63 6.65
CA LYS A 45 -10.44 -3.47 7.37
C LYS A 45 -10.67 -2.00 7.74
N ILE A 46 -9.65 -1.35 8.29
CA ILE A 46 -9.70 0.04 8.74
C ILE A 46 -9.86 1.00 7.55
N SER A 47 -9.33 0.66 6.37
CA SER A 47 -9.36 1.54 5.19
C SER A 47 -10.76 1.86 4.70
N ARG A 48 -11.74 1.02 5.05
CA ARG A 48 -13.16 1.26 4.75
C ARG A 48 -13.74 2.45 5.52
N LEU A 49 -13.08 2.86 6.60
CA LEU A 49 -13.43 4.03 7.42
C LEU A 49 -12.52 5.23 7.14
N ALA A 50 -11.59 5.08 6.20
CA ALA A 50 -10.64 6.11 5.81
C ALA A 50 -11.16 6.91 4.62
N ASP A 51 -10.99 8.22 4.67
CA ASP A 51 -11.22 9.10 3.52
C ASP A 51 -10.10 8.94 2.49
N THR A 52 -8.86 8.75 2.97
CA THR A 52 -7.69 8.51 2.12
C THR A 52 -6.76 7.47 2.74
N VAL A 53 -6.08 6.71 1.87
CA VAL A 53 -4.98 5.83 2.24
C VAL A 53 -3.78 6.17 1.36
N ALA A 54 -2.67 6.54 1.97
CA ALA A 54 -1.41 6.79 1.29
C ALA A 54 -0.41 5.66 1.60
N ILE A 55 0.22 5.14 0.54
CA ILE A 55 1.20 4.07 0.62
C ILE A 55 2.55 4.65 0.23
N TYR A 56 3.52 4.56 1.13
CA TYR A 56 4.91 4.95 0.90
C TYR A 56 5.79 3.72 1.05
N PHE A 57 6.66 3.47 0.08
CA PHE A 57 7.65 2.40 0.15
C PHE A 57 8.91 2.82 -0.60
N GLY A 58 10.01 2.12 -0.32
CA GLY A 58 11.29 2.37 -0.97
C GLY A 58 12.35 1.37 -0.54
N PRO A 59 13.56 1.47 -1.11
CA PRO A 59 14.66 0.59 -0.75
C PRO A 59 15.06 0.83 0.71
N ASP A 60 15.35 -0.26 1.42
CA ASP A 60 15.84 -0.25 2.81
C ASP A 60 14.96 0.52 3.82
N VAL A 61 13.68 0.75 3.51
CA VAL A 61 12.72 1.39 4.41
C VAL A 61 11.44 0.56 4.54
N PRO A 62 10.78 0.55 5.72
CA PRO A 62 9.46 -0.05 5.86
C PRO A 62 8.43 0.62 4.95
N CYS A 63 7.46 -0.17 4.48
CA CYS A 63 6.23 0.40 3.93
C CYS A 63 5.52 1.17 5.04
N LYS A 64 5.16 2.41 4.76
CA LYS A 64 4.36 3.25 5.62
C LYS A 64 2.97 3.40 5.00
N LEU A 65 1.96 3.01 5.76
CA LEU A 65 0.57 3.26 5.45
C LEU A 65 0.05 4.40 6.32
N GLU A 66 -0.43 5.46 5.69
CA GLU A 66 -1.10 6.55 6.36
C GLU A 66 -2.57 6.58 5.98
N MET A 67 -3.44 6.66 6.97
CA MET A 67 -4.88 6.59 6.79
C MET A 67 -5.53 7.76 7.53
N GLU A 68 -6.13 8.66 6.78
CA GLU A 68 -6.93 9.75 7.33
C GLU A 68 -8.36 9.23 7.48
N LEU A 69 -8.83 9.07 8.71
CA LEU A 69 -10.16 8.56 9.02
C LEU A 69 -11.19 9.68 8.96
N THR A 70 -12.45 9.33 8.60
CA THR A 70 -13.55 10.30 8.50
C THR A 70 -13.82 11.05 9.82
N SER A 71 -13.43 10.50 10.97
CA SER A 71 -13.50 11.17 12.27
C SER A 71 -12.47 12.30 12.46
N GLY A 72 -11.55 12.48 11.52
CA GLY A 72 -10.38 13.35 11.62
C GLY A 72 -9.20 12.73 12.37
N ALA A 73 -9.29 11.47 12.78
CA ALA A 73 -8.17 10.74 13.37
C ALA A 73 -7.23 10.20 12.29
N ARG A 74 -5.94 10.08 12.62
CA ARG A 74 -4.91 9.54 11.72
C ARG A 74 -4.33 8.25 12.27
N LEU A 75 -4.29 7.22 11.44
CA LEU A 75 -3.56 5.97 11.71
C LEU A 75 -2.31 5.91 10.83
N ILE A 76 -1.19 5.54 11.45
CA ILE A 76 0.07 5.27 10.74
C ILE A 76 0.52 3.86 11.11
N MET A 77 0.75 3.03 10.10
CA MET A 77 1.28 1.68 10.25
C MET A 77 2.59 1.53 9.47
N TYR A 78 3.53 0.78 10.02
CA TYR A 78 4.79 0.44 9.38
C TYR A 78 4.90 -1.08 9.22
N VAL A 79 5.23 -1.52 8.00
CA VAL A 79 5.42 -2.94 7.68
C VAL A 79 6.80 -3.12 7.06
N ALA A 80 7.63 -3.95 7.68
CA ALA A 80 8.95 -4.25 7.15
C ALA A 80 8.82 -5.07 5.84
N PRO A 81 9.62 -4.76 4.81
CA PRO A 81 9.70 -5.60 3.62
C PRO A 81 10.26 -6.97 3.99
N ARG A 82 9.92 -7.98 3.19
CA ARG A 82 10.58 -9.28 3.28
C ARG A 82 12.01 -9.10 2.77
N ALA A 83 12.98 -9.59 3.55
CA ALA A 83 14.29 -9.87 2.99
C ALA A 83 14.12 -11.03 2.01
N GLU A 84 14.57 -10.86 0.77
CA GLU A 84 14.64 -11.96 -0.20
C GLU A 84 15.61 -13.05 0.27
#